data_AF-A0A538RTH3-F1
#
_entry.id   AF-A0A538RTH3-F1
#
_cell.length_a   1.000
_cell.length_b   1.000
_cell.length_c   1.000
_cell.angle_alpha   90.00
_cell.angle_beta   90.00
_cell.angle_gamma   90.00
#
_symmetry.space_group_name_H-M   'P 1'
#
loop_
_entity.id
_entity.type
_entity.pdbx_description
1 polymer ?
#
loop_
_entity_poly.entity_id
_entity_poly.type
_entity_poly.pdbx_seq_one_letter_code
_entity_poly.pdbx_strand_id
1 'polypeptide(L)'
;MISPGSRGAVHSEGPCRQSLPPRPYAQRRFQTAWSKQDLAGLRRFVTPEMLAYFSTALAEQTSLDIANHVEDVVLLRADVRETWTENATHFATIGLRWSARDYTVSLTKQRGEPGYLVEGSEEKPTESGEVWTFMRYQNGKWLLSAIQQVD
;
A
#
# COMPACT_ATOMS: atom_id res chain seq x y z
N MET A 1 -15.84 51.80 -30.19
CA MET A 1 -15.74 51.03 -28.95
C MET A 1 -15.10 49.68 -29.26
N ILE A 2 -13.79 49.54 -29.02
CA ILE A 2 -13.10 48.25 -29.00
C ILE A 2 -12.13 48.31 -27.82
N SER A 3 -12.35 47.45 -26.83
CA SER A 3 -11.56 47.33 -25.61
C SER A 3 -10.22 46.64 -25.87
N PRO A 4 -9.12 47.03 -25.18
CA PRO A 4 -7.93 46.21 -25.03
C PRO A 4 -7.92 45.52 -23.66
N GLY A 5 -7.35 44.31 -23.55
CA GLY A 5 -7.18 43.68 -22.23
C GLY A 5 -6.71 42.23 -22.24
N SER A 6 -5.39 42.06 -22.42
CA SER A 6 -4.54 41.08 -21.70
C SER A 6 -4.81 39.58 -21.85
N ARG A 7 -4.02 38.95 -22.74
CA ARG A 7 -3.60 37.54 -22.65
C ARG A 7 -2.72 37.37 -21.40
N GLY A 8 -3.25 36.72 -20.37
CA GLY A 8 -2.45 36.13 -19.29
C GLY A 8 -2.05 34.72 -19.68
N ALA A 9 -0.74 34.47 -19.73
CA ALA A 9 -0.16 33.17 -20.04
C ALA A 9 -0.58 32.12 -19.00
N VAL A 10 -1.05 30.97 -19.49
CA VAL A 10 -1.15 29.75 -18.69
C VAL A 10 0.29 29.30 -18.41
N HIS A 11 0.78 29.60 -17.21
CA HIS A 11 1.99 28.98 -16.68
C HIS A 11 1.66 27.50 -16.38
N SER A 12 1.97 26.63 -17.34
CA SER A 12 2.05 25.20 -17.10
C SER A 12 3.34 24.91 -16.35
N GLU A 13 3.30 25.04 -15.02
CA GLU A 13 4.38 24.57 -14.15
C GLU A 13 4.35 23.03 -14.14
N GLY A 14 5.40 22.40 -14.66
CA GLY A 14 5.57 20.95 -14.55
C GLY A 14 5.57 20.50 -13.08
N PRO A 15 5.19 19.24 -12.77
CA PRO A 15 4.98 18.81 -11.40
C PRO A 15 6.24 19.02 -10.55
N CYS A 16 6.10 19.82 -9.49
CA CYS A 16 7.16 20.12 -8.55
C CYS A 16 7.72 18.82 -7.96
N ARG A 17 9.04 18.66 -8.02
CA ARG A 17 9.81 17.48 -7.57
C ARG A 17 9.51 17.04 -6.12
N GLN A 18 8.87 17.92 -5.33
CA GLN A 18 8.49 17.69 -3.94
C GLN A 18 7.11 17.03 -3.78
N SER A 19 6.23 17.07 -4.78
CA SER A 19 4.86 16.51 -4.72
C SER A 19 4.76 15.06 -5.20
N LEU A 20 5.90 14.44 -5.51
CA LEU A 20 5.90 13.08 -6.03
C LEU A 20 5.46 12.08 -4.94
N PRO A 21 4.54 11.16 -5.27
CA PRO A 21 4.14 10.09 -4.39
C PRO A 21 5.34 9.22 -3.97
N PRO A 22 5.20 8.41 -2.91
CA PRO A 22 6.23 7.45 -2.54
C PRO A 22 6.63 6.60 -3.75
N ARG A 23 7.95 6.43 -3.94
CA ARG A 23 8.46 5.60 -5.02
C ARG A 23 7.90 4.17 -4.88
N PRO A 24 7.66 3.45 -5.99
CA PRO A 24 7.03 2.12 -5.99
C PRO A 24 7.73 1.05 -5.12
N TYR A 25 8.98 1.30 -4.69
CA TYR A 25 9.70 0.43 -3.75
C TYR A 25 9.19 0.47 -2.30
N ALA A 26 8.31 1.41 -1.93
CA ALA A 26 7.70 1.47 -0.60
C ALA A 26 6.83 0.24 -0.30
N GLN A 27 6.14 -0.29 -1.32
CA GLN A 27 5.29 -1.47 -1.22
C GLN A 27 6.10 -2.72 -0.82
N ARG A 28 7.25 -2.98 -1.45
CA ARG A 28 8.06 -4.17 -1.14
C ARG A 28 8.57 -4.18 0.30
N ARG A 29 8.91 -3.01 0.85
CA ARG A 29 9.36 -2.88 2.25
C ARG A 29 8.21 -3.09 3.23
N PHE A 30 7.02 -2.57 2.89
CA PHE A 30 5.80 -2.84 3.65
C PHE A 30 5.47 -4.34 3.65
N GLN A 31 5.46 -4.98 2.49
CA GLN A 31 5.14 -6.41 2.34
C GLN A 31 6.15 -7.30 3.08
N THR A 32 7.45 -6.98 3.03
CA THR A 32 8.47 -7.73 3.80
C THR A 32 8.26 -7.61 5.31
N ALA A 33 7.85 -6.43 5.79
CA ALA A 33 7.55 -6.22 7.21
C ALA A 33 6.23 -6.92 7.61
N TRP A 34 5.22 -6.90 6.73
CA TRP A 34 3.95 -7.61 6.88
C TRP A 34 4.15 -9.13 6.98
N SER A 35 4.82 -9.76 6.02
CA SER A 35 5.10 -11.20 6.03
C SER A 35 6.00 -11.66 7.20
N LYS A 36 6.73 -10.72 7.83
CA LYS A 36 7.53 -10.99 9.04
C LYS A 36 6.78 -10.69 10.34
N GLN A 37 5.52 -10.25 10.26
CA GLN A 37 4.74 -9.76 11.40
C GLN A 37 5.48 -8.67 12.21
N ASP A 38 6.34 -7.88 11.55
CA ASP A 38 7.18 -6.88 12.18
C ASP A 38 6.41 -5.54 12.33
N LEU A 39 5.56 -5.48 13.36
CA LEU A 39 4.81 -4.27 13.72
C LEU A 39 5.72 -3.07 14.01
N ALA A 40 6.93 -3.30 14.56
CA ALA A 40 7.88 -2.23 14.83
C ALA A 40 8.47 -1.65 13.53
N GLY A 41 8.68 -2.49 12.52
CA GLY A 41 9.03 -2.09 11.16
C GLY A 41 7.89 -1.34 10.46
N LEU A 42 6.65 -1.82 10.57
CA LEU A 42 5.46 -1.23 9.95
C LEU A 42 5.16 0.18 10.47
N ARG A 43 5.32 0.43 11.78
CA ARG A 43 5.07 1.74 12.41
C ARG A 43 5.82 2.91 11.77
N ARG A 44 6.90 2.66 11.02
CA ARG A 44 7.67 3.69 10.32
C ARG A 44 7.07 4.11 8.97
N PHE A 45 6.11 3.37 8.45
CA PHE A 45 5.56 3.52 7.10
C PHE A 45 4.05 3.74 7.08
N VAL A 46 3.37 3.60 8.21
CA VAL A 46 1.90 3.65 8.32
C VAL A 46 1.47 4.68 9.36
N THR A 47 0.24 5.20 9.25
CA THR A 47 -0.34 6.02 10.31
C THR A 47 -0.69 5.19 11.56
N PRO A 48 -0.86 5.81 12.74
CA PRO A 48 -1.26 5.09 13.95
C PRO A 48 -2.54 4.26 13.80
N GLU A 49 -3.50 4.77 13.02
CA GLU A 49 -4.78 4.11 12.74
C GLU A 49 -4.56 2.84 11.91
N MET A 50 -3.76 2.94 10.84
CA MET A 50 -3.39 1.77 10.03
C MET A 50 -2.55 0.77 10.82
N LEU A 51 -1.70 1.24 11.74
CA LEU A 51 -0.96 0.34 12.64
C LEU A 51 -1.91 -0.44 13.57
N ALA A 52 -2.96 0.21 14.09
CA ALA A 52 -3.96 -0.45 14.92
C ALA A 52 -4.74 -1.51 14.12
N TYR A 53 -5.15 -1.18 12.88
CA TYR A 53 -5.78 -2.11 11.96
C TYR A 53 -4.91 -3.36 11.72
N PHE A 54 -3.63 -3.17 11.39
CA PHE A 54 -2.69 -4.27 11.18
C PHE A 54 -2.41 -5.07 12.46
N SER A 55 -2.39 -4.43 13.62
CA SER A 55 -2.23 -5.12 14.91
C SER A 55 -3.40 -6.05 15.20
N THR A 56 -4.64 -5.61 14.91
CA THR A 56 -5.84 -6.45 15.04
C THR A 56 -5.79 -7.64 14.08
N ALA A 57 -5.48 -7.40 12.80
CA ALA A 57 -5.40 -8.47 11.80
C ALA A 57 -4.34 -9.54 12.15
N LEU A 58 -3.21 -9.13 12.75
CA LEU A 58 -2.19 -10.07 13.23
C LEU A 58 -2.64 -10.83 14.49
N ALA A 59 -3.38 -10.18 15.39
CA ALA A 59 -3.94 -10.83 16.58
C ALA A 59 -5.00 -11.88 16.20
N GLU A 60 -5.82 -11.60 15.17
CA GLU A 60 -6.78 -12.55 14.61
C GLU A 60 -6.09 -13.76 14.00
N GLN A 61 -5.05 -13.57 13.16
CA GLN A 61 -4.24 -14.66 12.62
C GLN A 61 -3.64 -15.54 13.72
N THR A 62 -3.09 -14.91 14.76
CA THR A 62 -2.52 -15.62 15.92
C THR A 62 -3.59 -16.43 16.65
N SER A 63 -4.78 -15.86 16.84
CA SER A 63 -5.89 -16.53 17.54
C SER A 63 -6.47 -17.71 16.76
N LEU A 64 -6.31 -17.72 15.43
CA LEU A 64 -6.75 -18.78 14.54
C LEU A 64 -5.65 -19.82 14.26
N ASP A 65 -4.45 -19.66 14.84
CA ASP A 65 -3.26 -20.46 14.54
C ASP A 65 -2.98 -20.54 13.03
N ILE A 66 -3.06 -19.40 12.34
CA ILE A 66 -2.74 -19.27 10.92
C ILE A 66 -1.66 -18.21 10.70
N ALA A 67 -0.93 -18.34 9.58
CA ALA A 67 0.00 -17.32 9.11
C ALA A 67 -0.24 -17.03 7.63
N ASN A 68 -0.38 -15.75 7.30
CA ASN A 68 -0.41 -15.27 5.93
C ASN A 68 1.01 -15.01 5.41
N HIS A 69 1.30 -15.51 4.21
CA HIS A 69 2.56 -15.38 3.50
C HIS A 69 2.31 -14.72 2.15
N VAL A 70 3.09 -13.68 1.85
CA VAL A 70 3.06 -12.97 0.57
C VAL A 70 4.47 -13.02 -0.02
N GLU A 71 4.69 -13.91 -0.98
CA GLU A 71 6.01 -14.21 -1.55
C GLU A 71 6.09 -13.85 -3.04
N ASP A 72 7.30 -13.64 -3.55
CA ASP A 72 7.55 -13.35 -4.98
C ASP A 72 6.77 -12.16 -5.54
N VAL A 73 6.60 -11.11 -4.74
CA VAL A 73 5.89 -9.90 -5.16
C VAL A 73 6.55 -9.25 -6.38
N VAL A 74 5.77 -9.14 -7.46
CA VAL A 74 6.08 -8.43 -8.70
C VAL A 74 5.09 -7.29 -8.87
N LEU A 75 5.58 -6.06 -8.96
CA LEU A 75 4.74 -4.91 -9.30
C LEU A 75 4.48 -4.91 -10.81
N LEU A 76 3.21 -5.03 -11.21
CA LEU A 76 2.78 -5.05 -12.61
C LEU A 76 2.44 -3.64 -13.11
N ARG A 77 1.77 -2.85 -12.28
CA ARG A 77 1.40 -1.47 -12.59
C ARG A 77 1.37 -0.63 -11.31
N ALA A 78 1.85 0.60 -11.42
CA ALA A 78 1.62 1.64 -10.43
C ALA A 78 1.27 2.93 -11.16
N ASP A 79 0.14 3.53 -10.80
CA ASP A 79 -0.32 4.78 -11.38
C ASP A 79 -0.86 5.71 -10.30
N VAL A 80 -0.52 6.99 -10.41
CA VAL A 80 -1.00 8.02 -9.47
C VAL A 80 -2.43 8.36 -9.87
N ARG A 81 -3.37 8.10 -8.97
CA ARG A 81 -4.80 8.36 -9.18
C ARG A 81 -5.15 9.79 -8.87
N GLU A 82 -4.69 10.26 -7.71
CA GLU A 82 -5.01 11.59 -7.23
C GLU A 82 -3.89 12.10 -6.31
N THR A 83 -3.66 13.40 -6.35
CA THR A 83 -2.84 14.09 -5.35
C THR A 83 -3.56 15.36 -4.95
N TRP A 84 -3.76 15.54 -3.65
CA TRP A 84 -4.39 16.75 -3.14
C TRP A 84 -3.68 17.21 -1.87
N THR A 85 -4.02 18.42 -1.43
CA THR A 85 -3.52 18.99 -0.18
C THR A 85 -4.70 19.51 0.60
N GLU A 86 -4.80 19.10 1.86
CA GLU A 86 -5.78 19.61 2.80
C GLU A 86 -5.01 20.28 3.94
N ASN A 87 -5.21 21.59 4.10
CA ASN A 87 -4.45 22.42 5.03
C ASN A 87 -2.93 22.29 4.80
N ALA A 88 -2.20 21.76 5.79
CA ALA A 88 -0.76 21.50 5.72
C ALA A 88 -0.42 20.03 5.42
N THR A 89 -1.41 19.20 5.10
CA THR A 89 -1.25 17.77 4.84
C THR A 89 -1.38 17.49 3.36
N HIS A 90 -0.38 16.83 2.79
CA HIS A 90 -0.41 16.34 1.42
C HIS A 90 -0.88 14.90 1.40
N PHE A 91 -1.71 14.58 0.43
CA PHE A 91 -2.23 13.24 0.19
C PHE A 91 -1.91 12.80 -1.23
N ALA A 92 -1.71 11.49 -1.40
CA ALA A 92 -1.53 10.88 -2.70
C ALA A 92 -2.16 9.49 -2.70
N THR A 93 -3.00 9.24 -3.69
CA THR A 93 -3.63 7.94 -3.93
C THR A 93 -2.96 7.28 -5.12
N ILE A 94 -2.53 6.03 -4.96
CA ILE A 94 -1.83 5.25 -5.99
C ILE A 94 -2.63 3.98 -6.25
N GLY A 95 -3.00 3.76 -7.50
CA GLY A 95 -3.48 2.46 -7.97
C GLY A 95 -2.30 1.54 -8.23
N LEU A 96 -2.34 0.35 -7.65
CA LEU A 96 -1.32 -0.68 -7.73
C LEU A 96 -1.96 -1.93 -8.30
N ARG A 97 -1.26 -2.58 -9.24
CA ARG A 97 -1.53 -3.97 -9.61
C ARG A 97 -0.23 -4.74 -9.45
N TRP A 98 -0.29 -5.84 -8.73
CA TRP A 98 0.87 -6.67 -8.43
C TRP A 98 0.50 -8.14 -8.54
N SER A 99 1.51 -8.99 -8.63
CA SER A 99 1.36 -10.42 -8.58
C SER A 99 2.24 -10.99 -7.47
N ALA A 100 1.73 -11.92 -6.69
CA ALA A 100 2.52 -12.63 -5.68
C ALA A 100 1.90 -14.00 -5.40
N ARG A 101 2.67 -14.88 -4.76
CA ARG A 101 2.13 -16.06 -4.09
C ARG A 101 1.62 -15.59 -2.73
N ASP A 102 0.32 -15.32 -2.67
CA ASP A 102 -0.39 -15.00 -1.43
C ASP A 102 -1.11 -16.26 -0.94
N TYR A 103 -0.76 -16.72 0.24
CA TYR A 103 -1.33 -17.91 0.83
C TYR A 103 -1.31 -17.88 2.35
N THR A 104 -2.32 -18.50 2.93
CA THR A 104 -2.48 -18.62 4.38
C THR A 104 -2.35 -20.08 4.76
N VAL A 105 -1.48 -20.38 5.73
CA VAL A 105 -1.24 -21.74 6.22
C VAL A 105 -1.67 -21.89 7.68
N SER A 106 -2.09 -23.08 8.06
CA SER A 106 -2.27 -23.45 9.46
C SER A 106 -0.91 -23.73 10.12
N LEU A 107 -0.72 -23.22 11.33
CA LEU A 107 0.44 -23.45 12.17
C LEU A 107 0.34 -24.75 12.99
N THR A 108 -0.84 -25.38 13.01
CA THR A 108 -1.08 -26.65 13.73
C THR A 108 -0.98 -27.89 12.84
N LYS A 109 -0.88 -27.70 11.52
CA LYS A 109 -0.84 -28.76 10.52
C LYS A 109 0.53 -28.82 9.86
N GLN A 110 0.95 -30.03 9.48
CA GLN A 110 2.18 -30.20 8.73
C GLN A 110 1.94 -29.97 7.23
N ARG A 111 2.96 -29.48 6.53
CA ARG A 111 2.92 -29.33 5.07
C ARG A 111 2.57 -30.66 4.41
N GLY A 112 1.54 -30.66 3.56
CA GLY A 112 1.02 -31.85 2.88
C GLY A 112 -0.18 -32.52 3.58
N GLU A 113 -0.51 -32.13 4.82
CA GLU A 113 -1.74 -32.58 5.47
C GLU A 113 -2.98 -31.81 4.95
N PRO A 114 -4.17 -32.44 4.91
CA PRO A 114 -5.41 -31.75 4.65
C PRO A 114 -5.63 -30.60 5.64
N GLY A 115 -5.90 -29.40 5.12
CA GLY A 115 -6.07 -28.19 5.92
C GLY A 115 -4.78 -27.48 6.32
N TYR A 116 -3.61 -27.91 5.83
CA TYR A 116 -2.37 -27.13 5.95
C TYR A 116 -2.50 -25.80 5.20
N LEU A 117 -2.86 -25.84 3.92
CA LEU A 117 -3.16 -24.66 3.13
C LEU A 117 -4.62 -24.28 3.40
N VAL A 118 -4.83 -23.12 4.03
CA VAL A 118 -6.14 -22.60 4.41
C VAL A 118 -6.74 -21.78 3.27
N GLU A 119 -5.93 -20.92 2.68
CA GLU A 119 -6.35 -20.03 1.58
C GLU A 119 -5.18 -19.74 0.63
N GLY A 120 -5.50 -19.41 -0.62
CA GLY A 120 -4.53 -18.95 -1.61
C GLY A 120 -3.76 -20.08 -2.29
N SER A 121 -2.57 -19.77 -2.80
CA SER A 121 -1.70 -20.76 -3.47
C SER A 121 -0.23 -20.52 -3.17
N GLU A 122 0.43 -21.56 -2.68
CA GLU A 122 1.88 -21.56 -2.49
C GLU A 122 2.67 -21.86 -3.77
N GLU A 123 1.99 -22.22 -4.87
CA GLU A 123 2.63 -22.59 -6.14
C GLU A 123 2.42 -21.55 -7.22
N LYS A 124 1.21 -20.96 -7.28
CA LYS A 124 0.81 -20.10 -8.39
C LYS A 124 0.66 -18.67 -7.89
N PRO A 125 1.41 -17.71 -8.45
CA PRO A 125 1.19 -16.32 -8.12
C PRO A 125 -0.18 -15.87 -8.68
N THR A 126 -0.90 -15.10 -7.89
CA THR A 126 -2.17 -14.46 -8.27
C THR A 126 -1.94 -12.98 -8.47
N GLU A 127 -2.79 -12.33 -9.27
CA GLU A 127 -2.77 -10.88 -9.43
C GLU A 127 -3.74 -10.23 -8.44
N SER A 128 -3.32 -9.10 -7.85
CA SER A 128 -4.12 -8.31 -6.93
C SER A 128 -4.08 -6.84 -7.34
N GLY A 129 -5.25 -6.22 -7.36
CA GLY A 129 -5.43 -4.78 -7.54
C GLY A 129 -5.65 -4.11 -6.18
N GLU A 130 -4.93 -3.03 -5.92
CA GLU A 130 -5.09 -2.26 -4.69
C GLU A 130 -5.00 -0.75 -4.95
N VAL A 131 -5.66 0.03 -4.11
CA VAL A 131 -5.55 1.48 -4.08
C VAL A 131 -4.99 1.86 -2.71
N TRP A 132 -3.83 2.50 -2.71
CA TRP A 132 -3.12 2.88 -1.50
C TRP A 132 -3.13 4.40 -1.37
N THR A 133 -3.64 4.88 -0.26
CA THR A 133 -3.63 6.31 0.08
C THR A 133 -2.52 6.57 1.06
N PHE A 134 -1.69 7.54 0.72
CA PHE A 134 -0.60 8.03 1.55
C PHE A 134 -0.86 9.46 1.97
N MET A 135 -0.38 9.82 3.16
CA MET A 135 -0.37 11.18 3.65
C MET A 135 1.02 11.59 4.13
N ARG A 136 1.31 12.88 4.11
CA ARG A 136 2.43 13.47 4.86
C ARG A 136 2.04 14.85 5.36
N TYR A 137 2.49 15.20 6.56
CA TYR A 137 2.38 16.56 7.06
C TYR A 137 3.56 17.39 6.52
N GLN A 138 3.28 18.45 5.77
CA GLN A 138 4.28 19.32 5.13
C GLN A 138 5.36 18.49 4.39
N ASN A 139 6.63 18.70 4.72
CA ASN A 139 7.79 17.99 4.15
C ASN A 139 8.18 16.75 4.97
N GLY A 140 7.25 16.22 5.77
CA GLY A 140 7.41 15.00 6.54
C GLY A 140 7.49 13.75 5.66
N LYS A 141 7.55 12.58 6.33
CA LYS A 141 7.58 11.29 5.65
C LYS A 141 6.18 10.93 5.15
N TRP A 142 6.12 10.27 3.99
CA TRP A 142 4.90 9.62 3.52
C TRP A 142 4.56 8.44 4.42
N LEU A 143 3.34 8.42 4.92
CA LEU A 143 2.74 7.36 5.72
C LEU A 143 1.53 6.82 4.98
N LEU A 144 1.41 5.50 4.91
CA LEU A 144 0.23 4.82 4.41
C LEU A 144 -0.93 5.05 5.40
N SER A 145 -2.01 5.63 4.90
CA SER A 145 -3.21 5.96 5.68
C SER A 145 -4.43 5.11 5.31
N ALA A 146 -4.43 4.49 4.13
CA ALA A 146 -5.47 3.53 3.74
C ALA A 146 -4.98 2.55 2.67
N ILE A 147 -5.52 1.33 2.70
CA ILE A 147 -5.44 0.34 1.62
C ILE A 147 -6.87 -0.07 1.27
N GLN A 148 -7.16 -0.20 -0.01
CA GLN A 148 -8.42 -0.73 -0.52
C GLN A 148 -8.10 -1.76 -1.61
N GLN A 149 -8.67 -2.95 -1.52
CA GLN A 149 -8.61 -3.91 -2.63
C GLN A 149 -9.57 -3.46 -3.74
N VAL A 150 -9.16 -3.65 -4.98
CA VAL A 150 -9.98 -3.39 -6.16
C VAL A 150 -9.99 -4.62 -7.04
N ASP A 151 -11.20 -5.08 -7.39
CA ASP A 151 -11.45 -6.22 -8.27
C ASP A 151 -11.04 -5.92 -9.73
#